data_AF-A0A656K512-F1
#
_entry.id   AF-A0A656K512-F1
#
_cell.length_a   1.000
_cell.length_b   1.000
_cell.length_c   1.000
_cell.angle_alpha   90.00
_cell.angle_beta   90.00
_cell.angle_gamma   90.00
#
_symmetry.space_group_name_H-M   'P 1'
#
loop_
_entity.id
_entity.type
_entity.pdbx_description
1 polymer ?
#
loop_
_entity_poly.entity_id
_entity_poly.type
_entity_poly.pdbx_seq_one_letter_code
_entity_poly.pdbx_strand_id
1 'polypeptide(L)' 'DSLEDWMPGHTDNFTCPECRHEDDINGFLFLDACGFSNLGFIFNNWLDASFTQAFLDDFAERLDRPVSFVHVRL' A
#
# COMPACT_ATOMS: atom_id res chain seq x y z
N ASP A 1 -0.19 11.14 -11.28
CA ASP A 1 -0.35 11.10 -12.75
C ASP A 1 -0.79 9.73 -13.23
N SER A 2 0.06 8.70 -13.37
CA SER A 2 -0.41 7.39 -13.92
C SER A 2 -1.41 6.63 -13.04
N LEU A 3 -1.31 6.76 -11.71
CA LEU A 3 -2.33 6.20 -10.80
C LEU A 3 -3.64 6.99 -10.81
N GLU A 4 -3.58 8.30 -11.09
CA GLU A 4 -4.79 9.14 -11.20
C GLU A 4 -5.60 8.77 -12.44
N ASP A 5 -4.94 8.31 -13.50
CA ASP A 5 -5.59 7.83 -14.72
C ASP A 5 -6.23 6.44 -14.53
N TRP A 6 -5.66 5.58 -13.66
CA TRP A 6 -6.17 4.25 -13.37
C TRP A 6 -7.25 4.21 -12.27
N MET A 7 -7.11 5.04 -11.22
CA MET A 7 -7.99 5.10 -10.05
C MET A 7 -9.51 5.21 -10.35
N PRO A 8 -9.96 5.82 -11.47
CA PRO A 8 -11.37 5.82 -11.86
C PRO A 8 -11.98 4.43 -12.05
N GLY A 9 -11.18 3.37 -12.13
CA GLY A 9 -11.65 1.98 -12.14
C GLY A 9 -12.33 1.57 -13.44
N HIS A 10 -11.97 2.20 -14.56
CA HIS A 10 -12.48 1.84 -15.89
C HIS A 10 -11.90 0.53 -16.42
N THR A 11 -10.78 0.06 -15.83
CA THR A 11 -10.08 -1.17 -16.17
C THR A 11 -9.26 -1.66 -14.97
N ASP A 12 -9.04 -2.97 -14.89
CA ASP A 12 -8.10 -3.57 -13.93
C ASP A 12 -6.64 -3.51 -14.44
N ASN A 13 -6.44 -3.08 -15.69
CA ASN A 13 -5.11 -2.95 -16.29
C ASN A 13 -4.46 -1.62 -15.94
N PHE A 14 -3.16 -1.66 -15.67
CA PHE A 14 -2.31 -0.50 -15.44
C PHE A 14 -1.19 -0.46 -16.49
N THR A 15 -0.90 0.72 -17.02
CA THR A 15 0.25 0.92 -17.91
C THR A 15 1.38 1.59 -17.12
N CYS A 16 2.52 0.90 -17.02
CA CYS A 16 3.70 1.47 -16.36
C CYS A 16 4.21 2.69 -17.14
N PRO A 17 4.36 3.87 -16.50
CA PRO A 17 4.80 5.08 -17.21
C PRO A 17 6.25 5.00 -17.72
N GLU A 18 7.09 4.17 -17.10
CA GLU A 18 8.51 4.05 -17.44
C GLU A 18 8.73 3.16 -18.67
N CYS A 19 8.09 1.99 -18.71
CA CYS A 19 8.33 0.98 -19.75
C CYS A 19 7.16 0.80 -20.72
N ARG A 20 6.00 1.40 -20.45
CA ARG A 20 4.75 1.27 -21.23
C ARG A 20 4.23 -0.16 -21.37
N HIS A 21 4.67 -1.05 -20.48
CA HIS A 21 4.06 -2.35 -20.34
C HIS A 21 2.68 -2.19 -19.69
N GLU A 22 1.67 -2.84 -20.26
CA GLU A 22 0.33 -2.93 -19.70
C GLU A 22 0.14 -4.33 -19.14
N ASP A 23 -0.28 -4.41 -17.89
CA ASP A 23 -0.65 -5.66 -17.21
C ASP A 23 -1.78 -5.38 -16.22
N ASP A 24 -2.35 -6.43 -15.62
CA ASP A 24 -3.23 -6.28 -14.46
C ASP A 24 -2.49 -5.50 -13.35
N ILE A 25 -3.15 -4.56 -12.69
CA ILE A 25 -2.54 -3.73 -11.63
C ILE A 25 -1.92 -4.59 -10.51
N ASN A 26 -2.50 -5.76 -10.21
CA ASN A 26 -1.99 -6.70 -9.21
C ASN A 26 -0.89 -7.60 -9.75
N GLY A 27 -0.65 -7.60 -11.08
CA GLY A 27 0.47 -8.26 -11.74
C GLY A 27 1.78 -7.48 -11.66
N PHE A 28 1.74 -6.17 -11.36
CA PHE A 28 2.94 -5.36 -11.20
C PHE A 28 3.68 -5.67 -9.89
N LEU A 29 4.91 -6.16 -10.02
CA LEU A 29 5.85 -6.26 -8.91
C LEU A 29 6.45 -4.87 -8.62
N PHE A 30 5.84 -4.15 -7.68
CA PHE A 30 6.45 -2.95 -7.09
C PHE A 30 7.61 -3.37 -6.19
N LEU A 31 8.79 -3.54 -6.79
CA LEU A 31 10.05 -3.77 -6.08
C LEU A 31 10.52 -2.45 -5.47
N ASP A 32 9.87 -1.98 -4.41
CA ASP A 32 10.35 -0.81 -3.67
C ASP A 32 11.70 -1.12 -3.01
N ALA A 33 12.61 -0.15 -3.08
CA ALA A 33 13.90 -0.23 -2.40
C ALA A 33 13.67 -0.28 -0.88
N CYS A 34 13.87 -1.46 -0.29
CA CYS A 34 13.98 -1.79 1.14
C CYS A 34 13.61 -0.65 2.11
N GLY A 35 12.34 -0.60 2.54
CA GLY A 35 12.00 0.08 3.80
C GLY A 35 10.63 0.74 3.86
N PHE A 36 10.03 1.11 2.73
CA PHE A 36 8.66 1.61 2.69
C PHE A 36 7.97 0.99 1.49
N SER A 37 7.01 0.12 1.77
CA SER A 37 5.98 -0.23 0.81
C SER A 37 5.07 0.98 0.67
N ASN A 38 4.78 1.39 -0.56
CA ASN A 38 3.71 2.33 -0.90
C ASN A 38 2.30 1.85 -0.49
N LEU A 39 2.14 0.59 -0.05
CA LEU A 39 0.98 0.18 0.76
C LEU A 39 1.14 0.65 2.21
N GLY A 40 0.57 1.82 2.51
CA GLY A 40 0.35 2.32 3.85
C GLY A 40 -1.14 2.59 4.07
N PHE A 41 -1.71 2.08 5.17
CA PHE A 41 -3.06 2.45 5.57
C PHE A 41 -3.01 3.73 6.41
N ILE A 42 -3.64 4.80 5.94
CA ILE A 42 -3.71 6.08 6.64
C ILE A 42 -5.07 6.21 7.32
N PHE A 43 -5.06 6.36 8.64
CA PHE A 43 -6.26 6.56 9.46
C PHE A 43 -6.31 8.01 9.95
N ASN A 44 -6.99 8.87 9.19
CA ASN A 44 -7.12 10.28 9.54
C ASN A 44 -7.97 10.49 10.80
N ASN A 45 -7.61 11.48 11.63
CA ASN A 45 -8.30 11.85 12.88
C ASN A 45 -8.27 10.80 14.00
N TRP A 46 -7.37 9.81 13.92
CA TRP A 46 -6.96 9.04 15.10
C TRP A 46 -6.02 9.89 15.95
N LEU A 47 -6.56 10.57 16.96
CA LEU A 47 -5.83 11.40 17.92
C LEU A 47 -4.65 10.63 18.58
N ASP A 48 -4.85 10.11 19.79
CA ASP A 48 -3.90 9.20 20.47
C ASP A 48 -4.30 7.73 20.26
N ALA A 49 -5.34 7.48 19.48
CA ALA A 49 -5.83 6.14 19.18
C ALA A 49 -4.81 5.40 18.32
N SER A 50 -4.55 4.14 18.67
CA SER A 50 -3.63 3.24 17.96
C SER A 50 -4.23 1.83 17.89
N PHE A 51 -3.70 1.02 16.98
CA PHE A 51 -4.04 -0.41 16.93
C PHE A 51 -3.51 -1.11 18.17
N THR A 52 -4.26 -2.10 18.65
CA THR A 52 -3.75 -3.01 19.67
C THR A 52 -2.66 -3.89 19.07
N GLN A 53 -1.72 -4.34 19.91
CA GLN A 53 -0.67 -5.26 19.46
C GLN A 53 -1.26 -6.55 18.86
N ALA A 54 -2.32 -7.10 19.48
CA ALA A 54 -2.99 -8.29 18.97
C ALA A 54 -3.53 -8.12 17.54
N PHE A 55 -4.08 -6.95 17.20
CA PHE A 55 -4.50 -6.68 15.83
C PHE A 55 -3.31 -6.65 14.86
N LEU A 56 -2.20 -6.01 15.26
CA LEU A 56 -0.99 -5.93 14.43
C LEU A 56 -0.38 -7.32 14.18
N ASP A 57 -0.40 -8.19 15.19
CA ASP A 57 0.09 -9.57 15.11
C ASP A 57 -0.78 -10.41 14.16
N ASP A 58 -2.10 -10.39 14.34
CA ASP A 58 -3.05 -11.07 13.45
C ASP A 58 -2.94 -10.56 12.01
N PHE A 59 -2.69 -9.26 11.84
CA PHE A 59 -2.55 -8.64 10.52
C PHE A 59 -1.25 -9.07 9.84
N ALA A 60 -0.12 -9.11 10.57
CA ALA A 60 1.15 -9.60 10.07
C ALA A 60 1.08 -11.08 9.66
N GLU A 61 0.39 -11.91 10.45
CA GLU A 61 0.16 -13.32 10.12
C GLU A 61 -0.61 -13.48 8.81
N ARG A 62 -1.71 -12.73 8.63
CA ARG A 62 -2.51 -12.78 7.40
C ARG A 62 -1.77 -12.25 6.18
N LEU A 63 -0.90 -11.27 6.37
CA LEU A 63 -0.07 -10.70 5.30
C LEU A 63 1.12 -11.61 4.95
N ASP A 64 1.44 -12.59 5.79
CA ASP A 64 2.65 -13.42 5.74
C ASP A 64 3.94 -12.56 5.65
N ARG A 65 3.93 -11.41 6.31
CA ARG A 65 5.01 -10.41 6.27
C ARG A 65 5.10 -9.62 7.59
N PRO A 66 6.30 -9.19 8.00
CA PRO A 66 6.47 -8.31 9.15
C PRO A 66 5.75 -6.96 8.93
N VAL A 67 5.06 -6.48 9.96
CA VAL A 67 4.36 -5.19 9.97
C VAL A 67 4.99 -4.27 11.01
N SER A 68 5.11 -2.97 10.70
CA SER A 68 5.58 -1.94 11.63
C SER A 68 4.54 -0.85 11.77
N PHE A 69 4.26 -0.45 13.02
CA PHE A 69 3.41 0.69 13.32
C PHE A 69 4.24 1.97 13.38
N VAL A 70 3.87 2.97 12.57
CA VAL A 70 4.62 4.23 12.42
C VAL A 70 3.71 5.40 12.80
N HIS A 71 4.11 6.19 13.80
CA HIS A 71 3.47 7.46 14.10
C HIS A 71 4.05 8.57 13.23
N VAL A 72 3.22 9.12 12.36
CA VAL A 72 3.57 10.32 11.58
C VAL A 72 3.12 11.55 12.36
N ARG A 73 4.05 12.46 12.69
CA ARG A 73 3.70 13.82 13.11
C ARG A 73 3.60 14.68 11.86
N LEU A 74 2.44 15.30 11.64
CA LEU A 74 2.22 16.33 10.63
C LEU A 74 2.88 17.65 11.05
#